data_AF-A0A1Z5HQF6-F1
#
_entry.id   AF-A0A1Z5HQF6-F1
#
_cell.length_a   1.000
_cell.length_b   1.000
_cell.length_c   1.000
_cell.angle_alpha   90.00
_cell.angle_beta   90.00
_cell.angle_gamma   90.00
#
_symmetry.space_group_name_H-M   'P 1'
#
loop_
_entity.id
_entity.type
_entity.pdbx_description
1 polymer ?
#
loop_
_entity_poly.entity_id
_entity_poly.type
_entity_poly.pdbx_seq_one_letter_code
_entity_poly.pdbx_strand_id
1 'polypeptide(L)'
;MPFVEFEGQKIEVDEDGFITDPELWNEKLAEFLAKTEGIEELTEDHWKVIRYLNEYYKKYGIAPMVRKLCKETGYDMKKIYELFPSGPAKGACKIAGLPKPTGCV
;
A
#
# COMPACT_ATOMS: atom_id res chain seq x y z
N MET A 1 4.71 11.41 17.01
CA MET A 1 4.48 10.69 15.75
C MET A 1 5.05 9.30 15.92
N PRO A 2 4.27 8.24 15.66
CA PRO A 2 4.78 6.87 15.73
C PRO A 2 5.85 6.65 14.65
N PHE A 3 6.75 5.70 14.90
CA PHE A 3 7.76 5.30 13.93
C PHE A 3 7.91 3.77 13.97
N VAL A 4 8.35 3.21 12.84
CA VAL A 4 8.76 1.82 12.73
C VAL A 4 10.27 1.75 12.48
N GLU A 5 10.94 0.76 13.07
CA GLU A 5 12.35 0.50 12.81
C GLU A 5 12.49 -0.48 11.65
N PHE A 6 13.11 -0.04 10.56
CA PHE A 6 13.31 -0.82 9.35
C PHE A 6 14.74 -0.64 8.85
N GLU A 7 15.49 -1.74 8.68
CA GLU A 7 16.91 -1.74 8.27
C GLU A 7 17.81 -0.76 9.07
N GLY A 8 17.52 -0.55 10.36
CA GLY A 8 18.27 0.38 11.22
C GLY A 8 17.91 1.86 11.03
N GLN A 9 16.89 2.16 10.22
CA GLN A 9 16.31 3.48 10.04
C GLN A 9 14.98 3.59 10.76
N LYS A 10 14.64 4.80 11.22
CA LYS A 10 13.32 5.11 11.76
C LYS A 10 12.47 5.70 10.65
N ILE A 11 11.42 4.98 10.28
CA ILE A 11 10.44 5.44 9.29
C ILE A 11 9.27 6.00 10.06
N GLU A 12 8.97 7.28 9.83
CA GLU A 12 7.79 7.93 10.39
C GLU A 12 6.53 7.35 9.76
N VAL A 13 5.56 7.02 10.60
CA VAL A 13 4.24 6.56 10.19
C VAL A 13 3.16 7.36 10.89
N ASP A 14 1.96 7.35 10.35
CA ASP A 14 0.78 7.87 11.05
C ASP A 14 0.20 6.85 12.05
N GLU A 15 -0.86 7.24 12.76
CA GLU A 15 -1.52 6.39 13.77
C GLU A 15 -2.12 5.10 13.18
N ASP A 16 -2.38 5.10 11.87
CA ASP A 16 -2.87 3.93 11.15
C ASP A 16 -1.73 3.10 10.56
N GLY A 17 -0.47 3.55 10.63
CA GLY A 17 0.71 2.85 10.10
C GLY A 17 1.03 3.15 8.64
N PHE A 18 0.50 4.23 8.05
CA PHE A 18 0.92 4.69 6.72
C PHE A 18 2.23 5.47 6.82
N ILE A 19 3.15 5.21 5.90
CA ILE A 19 4.39 5.99 5.82
C ILE A 19 4.07 7.45 5.46
N THR A 20 4.77 8.38 6.10
CA THR A 20 4.59 9.82 5.84
C THR A 20 5.42 10.30 4.65
N ASP A 21 6.52 9.59 4.33
CA ASP A 21 7.41 9.89 3.22
C ASP A 21 7.40 8.75 2.18
N PRO A 22 6.71 8.93 1.04
CA PRO A 22 6.69 7.97 -0.05
C PRO A 22 8.05 7.72 -0.72
N GLU A 23 9.04 8.61 -0.57
CA GLU A 23 10.37 8.43 -1.16
C GLU A 23 11.17 7.31 -0.47
N LEU A 24 10.85 6.99 0.78
CA LEU A 24 11.44 5.88 1.52
C LEU A 24 10.94 4.50 1.02
N TRP A 25 9.90 4.48 0.19
CA TRP A 25 9.32 3.24 -0.29
C TRP A 25 10.26 2.45 -1.20
N ASN A 26 10.42 1.17 -0.88
CA ASN A 26 11.08 0.16 -1.69
C ASN A 26 10.40 -1.20 -1.47
N GLU A 27 10.79 -2.21 -2.26
CA GLU A 27 10.16 -3.54 -2.19
C GLU A 27 10.30 -4.19 -0.81
N LYS A 28 11.46 -4.06 -0.15
CA LYS A 28 11.65 -4.60 1.20
C LYS A 28 10.78 -3.90 2.25
N LEU A 29 10.57 -2.59 2.11
CA LEU A 29 9.66 -1.86 2.98
C LEU A 29 8.21 -2.31 2.74
N ALA A 30 7.83 -2.55 1.48
CA ALA A 30 6.52 -3.11 1.16
C ALA A 30 6.32 -4.48 1.84
N GLU A 31 7.31 -5.37 1.80
CA GLU A 31 7.27 -6.67 2.51
C GLU A 31 7.15 -6.49 4.03
N PHE A 32 7.87 -5.53 4.61
CA PHE A 32 7.76 -5.21 6.03
C PHE A 32 6.36 -4.71 6.39
N LEU A 33 5.81 -3.76 5.62
CA LEU A 33 4.45 -3.24 5.82
C LEU A 33 3.39 -4.31 5.61
N ALA A 34 3.58 -5.24 4.66
CA ALA A 34 2.66 -6.34 4.41
C ALA A 34 2.47 -7.22 5.65
N LYS A 35 3.55 -7.52 6.38
CA LYS A 35 3.48 -8.27 7.64
C LYS A 35 2.67 -7.55 8.70
N THR A 36 2.73 -6.21 8.76
CA THR A 36 1.90 -5.42 9.68
C THR A 36 0.40 -5.47 9.34
N GLU A 37 0.07 -5.80 8.09
CA GLU A 37 -1.30 -6.00 7.59
C GLU A 37 -1.75 -7.47 7.62
N GLY A 38 -0.96 -8.36 8.22
CA GLY A 38 -1.28 -9.79 8.31
C GLY A 38 -1.01 -10.58 7.02
N ILE A 39 -0.18 -10.05 6.13
CA ILE A 39 0.26 -10.72 4.90
C ILE A 39 1.72 -11.17 5.10
N GLU A 40 1.94 -12.46 5.29
CA GLU A 40 3.27 -13.02 5.54
C GLU A 40 4.19 -12.93 4.29
N GLU A 41 3.62 -13.12 3.10
CA GLU A 41 4.35 -13.14 1.83
C GLU A 41 3.57 -12.43 0.72
N LEU A 42 4.27 -11.56 -0.01
CA LEU A 42 3.74 -10.86 -1.18
C LEU A 42 3.93 -11.71 -2.43
N THR A 43 2.83 -12.28 -2.93
CA THR A 43 2.83 -12.99 -4.22
C THR A 43 2.85 -12.03 -5.42
N GLU A 44 3.05 -12.55 -6.63
CA GLU A 44 2.99 -11.77 -7.88
C GLU A 44 1.69 -10.97 -8.05
N ASP A 45 0.56 -11.54 -7.63
CA ASP A 45 -0.74 -10.85 -7.65
C ASP A 45 -0.73 -9.61 -6.73
N HIS A 46 -0.10 -9.70 -5.55
CA HIS A 46 0.06 -8.55 -4.66
C HIS A 46 0.97 -7.51 -5.29
N TRP A 47 2.13 -7.94 -5.81
CA TRP A 47 3.10 -7.04 -6.45
C TRP A 47 2.49 -6.27 -7.62
N LYS A 48 1.62 -6.91 -8.41
CA LYS A 48 0.90 -6.24 -9.49
C LYS A 48 0.07 -5.06 -9.00
N VAL A 49 -0.67 -5.25 -7.91
CA VAL A 49 -1.50 -4.19 -7.30
C VAL A 49 -0.63 -3.12 -6.65
N ILE A 50 0.38 -3.52 -5.89
CA ILE A 50 1.30 -2.64 -5.16
C ILE A 50 2.06 -1.73 -6.12
N ARG A 51 2.69 -2.30 -7.15
CA ARG A 51 3.46 -1.53 -8.15
C ARG A 51 2.54 -0.57 -8.91
N TYR A 52 1.36 -1.02 -9.33
CA TYR A 52 0.40 -0.14 -9.99
C TYR A 52 0.01 1.06 -9.11
N LEU A 53 -0.30 0.83 -7.83
CA LEU A 53 -0.64 1.92 -6.90
C LEU A 53 0.52 2.89 -6.72
N ASN A 54 1.73 2.38 -6.50
CA ASN A 54 2.95 3.18 -6.31
C ASN A 54 3.26 4.02 -7.56
N GLU A 55 3.24 3.42 -8.75
CA GLU A 55 3.47 4.10 -10.03
C GLU A 55 2.39 5.14 -10.32
N TYR A 56 1.13 4.81 -10.03
CA TYR A 56 0.02 5.75 -10.19
C TYR A 56 0.21 6.97 -9.29
N TYR A 57 0.57 6.76 -8.03
CA TYR A 57 0.84 7.84 -7.10
C TYR A 57 2.04 8.69 -7.53
N LYS A 58 3.16 8.07 -7.92
CA LYS A 58 4.33 8.78 -8.45
C LYS A 58 3.99 9.65 -9.67
N LYS A 59 3.05 9.19 -10.51
CA LYS A 59 2.64 9.91 -11.72
C LYS A 59 1.63 11.02 -11.48
N TYR A 60 0.68 10.83 -10.56
CA TYR A 60 -0.47 11.73 -10.40
C TYR A 60 -0.57 12.42 -9.03
N GLY A 61 0.24 12.03 -8.05
CA GLY A 61 0.23 12.55 -6.68
C GLY A 61 -0.99 12.14 -5.85
N ILE A 62 -1.83 11.23 -6.35
CA ILE A 62 -3.06 10.76 -5.69
C ILE A 62 -3.27 9.27 -5.90
N ALA A 63 -4.00 8.61 -4.99
CA ALA A 63 -4.42 7.22 -5.17
C ALA A 63 -5.45 7.10 -6.32
N PRO A 64 -5.43 6.02 -7.12
CA PRO A 64 -6.46 5.78 -8.13
C PRO A 64 -7.80 5.44 -7.48
N MET A 65 -8.90 5.76 -8.17
CA MET A 65 -10.22 5.22 -7.81
C MET A 65 -10.22 3.70 -7.87
N VAL A 66 -10.93 3.03 -6.96
CA VAL A 66 -11.08 1.57 -6.91
C VAL A 66 -11.50 0.99 -8.26
N ARG A 67 -12.44 1.64 -8.97
CA ARG A 67 -12.87 1.19 -10.30
C ARG A 67 -11.72 1.17 -11.32
N LYS A 68 -10.80 2.13 -11.25
CA LYS A 68 -9.62 2.20 -12.12
C LYS A 68 -8.60 1.14 -11.70
N LEU A 69 -8.37 0.98 -10.40
CA LEU A 69 -7.53 -0.09 -9.85
C LEU A 69 -7.96 -1.46 -10.38
N CYS A 70 -9.25 -1.80 -10.25
CA CYS A 70 -9.78 -3.07 -10.72
C CYS A 70 -9.63 -3.24 -12.23
N LYS A 71 -9.86 -2.17 -13.00
CA LYS A 71 -9.73 -2.21 -14.47
C LYS A 71 -8.29 -2.45 -14.92
N GLU A 72 -7.32 -1.74 -14.35
CA GLU A 72 -5.91 -1.82 -14.77
C GLU A 72 -5.22 -3.08 -14.25
N THR A 73 -5.60 -3.56 -13.06
CA THR A 73 -5.06 -4.82 -12.52
C THR A 73 -5.76 -6.06 -13.07
N GLY A 74 -6.99 -5.91 -13.59
CA GLY A 74 -7.84 -7.02 -14.02
C GLY A 74 -8.45 -7.82 -12.86
N TYR A 75 -8.32 -7.34 -11.62
CA TYR A 75 -8.89 -7.97 -10.44
C TYR A 75 -10.18 -7.28 -10.02
N ASP A 76 -11.20 -8.06 -9.68
CA ASP A 76 -12.40 -7.53 -9.06
C ASP A 76 -12.17 -7.17 -7.58
N MET A 77 -13.16 -6.51 -6.97
CA MET A 77 -13.05 -6.09 -5.57
C MET A 77 -12.88 -7.27 -4.61
N LYS A 78 -13.47 -8.42 -4.92
CA LYS A 78 -13.39 -9.62 -4.07
C LYS A 78 -11.95 -10.13 -4.04
N LYS A 79 -11.31 -10.27 -5.20
CA LYS A 79 -9.91 -10.66 -5.32
C LYS A 79 -8.99 -9.65 -4.63
N ILE A 80 -9.28 -8.36 -4.69
CA ILE A 80 -8.51 -7.35 -3.93
C ILE A 80 -8.62 -7.57 -2.42
N TYR A 81 -9.79 -7.91 -1.87
CA TYR A 81 -9.92 -8.25 -0.44
C TYR A 81 -9.27 -9.59 -0.07
N GLU A 82 -9.22 -10.54 -0.99
CA GLU A 82 -8.49 -11.80 -0.80
C GLU A 82 -6.98 -11.57 -0.72
N LEU A 83 -6.44 -10.65 -1.54
CA LEU A 83 -5.03 -10.26 -1.52
C LEU A 83 -4.70 -9.32 -0.35
N PHE A 84 -5.59 -8.38 -0.05
CA PHE A 84 -5.40 -7.36 0.97
C PHE A 84 -6.59 -7.42 1.94
N PRO A 85 -6.50 -8.13 3.07
CA PRO A 85 -7.61 -8.31 4.01
C PRO A 85 -8.20 -7.00 4.53
N SER A 86 -7.35 -5.99 4.73
CA SER A 86 -7.75 -4.62 5.11
C SER A 86 -8.36 -3.80 3.95
N GLY A 87 -8.46 -4.39 2.75
CA GLY A 87 -9.00 -3.76 1.54
C GLY A 87 -8.00 -2.86 0.80
N PRO A 88 -8.44 -2.25 -0.32
CA PRO A 88 -7.56 -1.47 -1.20
C PRO A 88 -7.02 -0.20 -0.53
N ALA A 89 -7.87 0.52 0.23
CA ALA A 89 -7.49 1.80 0.79
C ALA A 89 -6.56 1.67 2.01
N LYS A 90 -6.84 0.71 2.92
CA LYS A 90 -6.04 0.52 4.13
C LYS A 90 -4.86 -0.41 3.91
N GLY A 91 -5.07 -1.57 3.28
CA GLY A 91 -4.02 -2.55 3.04
C GLY A 91 -3.17 -2.19 1.83
N ALA A 92 -3.77 -2.20 0.64
CA ALA A 92 -2.99 -2.09 -0.59
C ALA A 92 -2.27 -0.73 -0.73
N CYS A 93 -2.92 0.40 -0.45
CA CYS A 93 -2.28 1.72 -0.50
C CYS A 93 -1.14 1.86 0.52
N LYS A 94 -1.32 1.35 1.75
CA LYS A 94 -0.28 1.39 2.78
C LYS A 94 0.95 0.61 2.33
N ILE A 95 0.77 -0.63 1.90
CA ILE A 95 1.87 -1.50 1.45
C ILE A 95 2.56 -0.91 0.20
N ALA A 96 1.80 -0.24 -0.65
CA ALA A 96 2.32 0.48 -1.82
C ALA A 96 3.03 1.82 -1.48
N GLY A 97 3.13 2.19 -0.20
CA GLY A 97 3.82 3.39 0.25
C GLY A 97 3.09 4.70 -0.05
N LEU A 98 1.78 4.63 -0.27
CA LEU A 98 0.96 5.82 -0.41
C LEU A 98 0.67 6.39 0.98
N PRO A 99 0.61 7.72 1.14
CA PRO A 99 0.12 8.31 2.36
C PRO A 99 -1.35 7.96 2.56
N LYS A 100 -1.85 8.12 3.79
CA LYS A 100 -3.25 7.85 4.14
C LYS A 100 -4.20 8.55 3.16
N PRO A 101 -5.13 7.81 2.52
CA PRO A 101 -6.06 8.40 1.57
C PRO A 101 -6.94 9.46 2.24
N THR A 102 -6.92 10.68 1.71
CA THR A 102 -7.81 11.76 2.14
C THR A 102 -9.10 11.70 1.32
N GLY A 103 -10.09 10.96 1.81
CA GLY A 103 -11.43 10.90 1.24
C GLY A 103 -12.40 10.38 2.29
N CYS A 104 -13.61 10.93 2.36
CA CYS A 104 -14.61 10.47 3.32
C CYS A 104 -14.88 8.98 3.11
N VAL A 105 -14.59 8.18 4.13
CA VAL A 105 -15.11 6.81 4.32
C VAL A 105 -16.59 6.88 4.71
#